data_AF-A0A969EUW2-F1
#
_entry.id   AF-A0A969EUW2-F1
#
_cell.length_a   1.000
_cell.length_b   1.000
_cell.length_c   1.000
_cell.angle_alpha   90.00
_cell.angle_beta   90.00
_cell.angle_gamma   90.00
#
_symmetry.space_group_name_H-M   'P 1'
#
loop_
_entity.id
_entity.type
_entity.pdbx_description
1 polymer ?
#
loop_
_entity_poly.entity_id
_entity_poly.type
_entity_poly.pdbx_seq_one_letter_code
_entity_poly.pdbx_strand_id
1 'polypeptide(L)'
;MRYTATVSRSSLSSTTGSDLLDQMKPGQLLAVDSHKRGGLIVFKPFHAEFAGPGAAFGSVFDQDCVGVLPVGDFAAVSPQSQEDRQKAYLIRRQWIRLIQQITDNPESVDRVRMLINQFNNYFDWRTVSQLPDEAFALMVGVLPQTVGQVRSRLGQID
;
A
#
# COMPACT_ATOMS: atom_id res chain seq x y z
N MET A 1 -13.75 -8.79 8.75
CA MET A 1 -13.88 -8.24 7.39
C MET A 1 -12.64 -8.65 6.62
N ARG A 2 -12.74 -9.58 5.65
CA ARG A 2 -11.60 -10.01 4.82
C ARG A 2 -11.59 -9.13 3.57
N TYR A 3 -10.55 -8.32 3.38
CA TYR A 3 -10.37 -7.56 2.15
C TYR A 3 -9.70 -8.47 1.11
N THR A 4 -10.52 -9.14 0.30
CA THR A 4 -10.05 -9.82 -0.92
C THR A 4 -10.60 -9.05 -2.11
N ALA A 5 -9.86 -8.04 -2.58
CA ALA A 5 -10.25 -7.34 -3.78
C ALA A 5 -10.03 -8.27 -5.00
N THR A 6 -11.11 -8.65 -5.67
CA THR A 6 -11.08 -9.33 -6.96
C THR A 6 -10.77 -8.30 -8.04
N VAL A 7 -9.55 -8.31 -8.58
CA VAL A 7 -9.14 -7.43 -9.68
C VAL A 7 -9.56 -8.06 -11.01
N SER A 8 -10.26 -7.29 -11.85
CA SER A 8 -10.75 -7.73 -13.16
C SER A 8 -9.70 -7.52 -14.27
N ARG A 9 -9.39 -8.62 -14.95
CA ARG A 9 -8.59 -8.92 -16.17
C ARG A 9 -7.90 -7.78 -16.95
N SER A 10 -6.57 -7.90 -17.09
CA SER A 10 -5.93 -8.13 -18.39
C SER A 10 -4.58 -8.88 -18.22
N SER A 11 -4.18 -9.64 -19.23
CA SER A 11 -3.20 -10.73 -19.27
C SER A 11 -1.75 -10.40 -18.85
N LEU A 12 -1.28 -11.03 -17.77
CA LEU A 12 0.04 -11.65 -17.49
C LEU A 12 0.09 -11.96 -15.98
N SER A 13 0.07 -13.26 -15.62
CA SER A 13 0.05 -13.82 -14.24
C SER A 13 -0.58 -12.91 -13.16
N SER A 14 -1.90 -12.77 -13.16
CA SER A 14 -2.61 -11.94 -12.19
C SER A 14 -2.65 -12.63 -10.81
N THR A 15 -1.58 -12.49 -10.04
CA THR A 15 -1.58 -12.91 -8.64
C THR A 15 -2.68 -12.16 -7.90
N THR A 16 -3.72 -12.86 -7.44
CA THR A 16 -4.84 -12.24 -6.75
C THR A 16 -4.44 -11.83 -5.33
N GLY A 17 -5.19 -10.93 -4.69
CA GLY A 17 -4.93 -10.54 -3.29
C GLY A 17 -4.95 -11.73 -2.33
N SER A 18 -5.77 -12.76 -2.59
CA SER A 18 -5.76 -14.01 -1.82
C SER A 18 -4.48 -14.81 -2.02
N ASP A 19 -3.97 -14.92 -3.25
CA ASP A 19 -2.74 -15.66 -3.53
C ASP A 19 -1.52 -15.00 -2.88
N LEU A 20 -1.49 -13.66 -2.85
CA LEU A 20 -0.46 -12.89 -2.14
C LEU A 20 -0.55 -13.09 -0.63
N LEU A 21 -1.77 -13.07 -0.07
CA LEU A 21 -1.96 -13.28 1.36
C LEU A 21 -1.48 -14.67 1.78
N ASP A 22 -1.75 -15.70 0.97
CA ASP A 22 -1.29 -17.06 1.23
C ASP A 22 0.24 -17.20 1.08
N GLN A 23 0.88 -16.41 0.21
CA GLN A 23 2.35 -16.31 0.12
C GLN A 23 2.98 -15.57 1.31
N MET A 24 2.25 -14.66 1.97
CA MET A 24 2.75 -13.93 3.15
C MET A 24 2.68 -14.75 4.44
N LYS A 25 1.64 -15.58 4.62
CA LYS A 25 1.47 -16.46 5.80
C LYS A 25 2.68 -17.36 6.15
N PRO A 26 3.42 -17.97 5.20
CA PRO A 26 4.59 -18.78 5.53
C PRO A 26 5.79 -17.97 6.03
N GLY A 27 5.70 -16.64 6.15
CA GLY A 27 6.80 -15.80 6.58
C GLY A 27 7.92 -15.72 5.54
N GLN A 28 7.59 -15.88 4.26
CA GLN A 28 8.53 -15.65 3.17
C GLN A 28 8.77 -14.15 3.00
N LEU A 29 10.04 -13.75 2.85
CA LEU A 29 10.42 -12.39 2.51
C LEU A 29 10.31 -12.19 0.99
N LEU A 30 9.46 -11.25 0.59
CA LEU A 30 9.34 -10.76 -0.77
C LEU A 30 9.63 -9.25 -0.79
N ALA A 31 9.83 -8.71 -1.98
CA ALA A 31 9.91 -7.27 -2.20
C ALA A 31 9.04 -6.87 -3.39
N VAL A 32 8.53 -5.64 -3.38
CA VAL A 32 7.88 -5.07 -4.56
C VAL A 32 8.94 -4.82 -5.62
N ASP A 33 8.68 -5.20 -6.87
CA ASP A 33 9.61 -4.96 -7.97
C ASP A 33 9.89 -3.45 -8.12
N SER A 34 11.16 -3.08 -7.99
CA SER A 34 11.61 -1.68 -8.08
C SER A 34 11.51 -1.09 -9.49
N HIS A 35 11.39 -1.91 -10.53
CA HIS A 35 11.34 -1.47 -11.93
C HIS A 35 9.92 -1.14 -12.39
N LYS A 36 8.91 -1.43 -11.57
CA LYS A 36 7.51 -1.18 -11.87
C LYS A 36 6.95 -0.09 -10.96
N ARG A 37 5.98 0.67 -11.48
CA ARG A 37 5.19 1.63 -10.70
C ARG A 37 4.07 0.90 -9.97
N GLY A 38 4.46 0.01 -9.08
CA GLY A 38 3.58 -0.85 -8.30
C GLY A 38 3.64 -0.56 -6.80
N GLY A 39 2.83 -1.24 -6.01
CA GLY A 39 2.91 -1.19 -4.56
C GLY A 39 1.95 -2.19 -3.93
N LEU A 40 2.10 -2.41 -2.63
CA LEU A 40 1.23 -3.28 -1.86
C LEU A 40 0.75 -2.54 -0.62
N ILE A 41 -0.56 -2.43 -0.45
CA ILE A 41 -1.16 -2.05 0.82
C ILE A 41 -1.35 -3.33 1.63
N VAL A 42 -0.76 -3.37 2.82
CA VAL A 42 -0.85 -4.48 3.77
C VAL A 42 -1.79 -4.07 4.88
N PHE A 43 -2.92 -4.76 5.00
CA PHE A 43 -3.89 -4.54 6.08
C PHE A 43 -3.49 -5.36 7.30
N LYS A 44 -3.38 -4.67 8.43
CA LYS A 44 -3.20 -5.25 9.77
C LYS A 44 -4.49 -5.05 10.58
N PRO A 45 -4.62 -5.65 11.78
CA PRO A 45 -5.89 -5.64 12.51
C PRO A 45 -6.45 -4.24 12.77
N PHE A 46 -5.60 -3.22 12.93
CA PHE A 46 -6.02 -1.86 13.33
C PHE A 46 -5.50 -0.74 12.43
N HIS A 47 -4.64 -1.04 11.45
CA HIS A 47 -4.04 -0.06 10.55
C HIS A 47 -3.68 -0.70 9.21
N ALA A 48 -3.28 0.13 8.26
CA ALA A 48 -2.72 -0.32 6.99
C ALA A 48 -1.34 0.28 6.78
N GLU A 49 -0.49 -0.44 6.06
CA GLU A 49 0.86 -0.01 5.72
C GLU A 49 1.05 -0.08 4.21
N PHE A 50 1.85 0.82 3.64
CA PHE A 50 2.18 0.81 2.21
C PHE A 50 3.62 0.36 1.98
N ALA A 51 3.80 -0.68 1.18
CA ALA A 51 5.08 -1.13 0.64
C ALA A 51 5.17 -0.66 -0.81
N GLY A 52 5.93 0.41 -1.05
CA GLY A 52 6.20 0.89 -2.40
C GLY A 52 7.37 0.17 -3.09
N PRO A 53 7.80 0.59 -4.28
CA PRO A 53 8.75 -0.19 -5.07
C PRO A 53 10.12 -0.37 -4.41
N GLY A 54 10.61 -1.60 -4.48
CA GLY A 54 11.77 -2.09 -3.75
C GLY A 54 11.51 -2.41 -2.27
N ALA A 55 10.35 -2.06 -1.69
CA ALA A 55 10.08 -2.31 -0.27
C ALA A 55 9.83 -3.79 0.00
N ALA A 56 10.36 -4.27 1.12
CA ALA A 56 10.07 -5.60 1.65
C ALA A 56 8.61 -5.73 2.13
N PHE A 57 8.02 -6.91 1.92
CA PHE A 57 6.76 -7.34 2.53
C PHE A 57 6.78 -8.85 2.81
N GLY A 58 5.88 -9.30 3.68
CA GLY A 58 5.85 -10.65 4.22
C GLY A 58 6.82 -10.82 5.39
N SER A 59 7.47 -11.98 5.47
CA SER A 59 8.36 -12.33 6.56
C SER A 59 7.70 -12.25 7.94
N VAL A 60 8.50 -12.07 8.99
CA VAL A 60 8.05 -11.97 10.38
C VAL A 60 7.26 -10.68 10.66
N PHE A 61 7.31 -9.69 9.78
CA PHE A 61 6.74 -8.35 10.00
C PHE A 61 5.26 -8.24 9.62
N ASP A 62 4.78 -9.13 8.76
CA ASP A 62 3.41 -9.12 8.24
C ASP A 62 2.66 -10.42 8.57
N GLN A 63 3.06 -11.13 9.64
CA GLN A 63 2.38 -12.35 10.09
C GLN A 63 0.94 -12.11 10.57
N ASP A 64 0.67 -10.91 11.06
CA ASP A 64 -0.65 -10.45 11.49
C ASP A 64 -1.47 -9.84 10.34
N CYS A 65 -0.98 -9.95 9.10
CA CYS A 65 -1.68 -9.44 7.92
C CYS A 65 -3.06 -10.11 7.77
N VAL A 66 -4.11 -9.29 7.69
CA VAL A 66 -5.50 -9.72 7.53
C VAL A 66 -6.02 -9.57 6.10
N GLY A 67 -5.23 -8.92 5.24
CA GLY A 67 -5.54 -8.71 3.83
C GLY A 67 -4.47 -7.89 3.13
N VAL A 68 -4.48 -7.94 1.80
CA VAL A 68 -3.57 -7.14 0.96
C VAL A 68 -4.30 -6.56 -0.23
N LEU A 69 -3.83 -5.41 -0.70
CA LEU A 69 -4.33 -4.75 -1.90
C LEU A 69 -3.15 -4.30 -2.77
N PRO A 70 -2.92 -4.98 -3.92
CA PRO A 70 -1.99 -4.51 -4.94
C PRO A 70 -2.41 -3.14 -5.49
N VAL A 71 -1.43 -2.29 -5.77
CA VAL A 71 -1.62 -0.93 -6.31
C VAL A 71 -0.76 -0.77 -7.56
N GLY A 72 -1.33 -0.20 -8.63
CA GLY A 72 -0.61 0.04 -9.89
C GLY A 72 -0.15 -1.25 -10.58
N ASP A 73 0.98 -1.19 -11.27
CA ASP A 73 1.60 -2.36 -11.91
C ASP A 73 2.42 -3.15 -10.88
N PHE A 74 1.73 -3.75 -9.91
CA PHE A 74 2.37 -4.51 -8.85
C PHE A 74 3.00 -5.81 -9.38
N ALA A 75 4.24 -6.06 -8.97
CA ALA A 75 4.88 -7.38 -9.07
C ALA A 75 5.72 -7.65 -7.82
N ALA A 76 5.83 -8.94 -7.47
CA ALA A 76 6.62 -9.42 -6.36
C ALA A 76 7.90 -10.07 -6.86
N VAL A 77 9.02 -9.79 -6.19
CA VAL A 77 10.32 -10.43 -6.44
C VAL A 77 10.87 -11.02 -5.14
N SER A 78 11.63 -12.11 -5.25
CA SER A 78 12.39 -12.65 -4.12
C SER A 78 13.78 -11.99 -4.08
N PRO A 79 14.17 -11.31 -2.98
CA PRO A 79 15.54 -10.81 -2.83
C PRO A 79 16.55 -11.96 -2.83
N GLN A 80 17.59 -11.88 -3.66
CA GLN A 80 18.52 -12.99 -3.90
C GLN A 80 19.72 -12.96 -2.94
N SER A 81 20.19 -11.76 -2.56
CA SER A 81 21.35 -11.58 -1.67
C SER A 81 20.96 -10.97 -0.32
N GLN A 82 21.88 -11.04 0.65
CA GLN A 82 21.72 -10.34 1.93
C GLN A 82 21.61 -8.82 1.74
N GLU A 83 22.37 -8.27 0.79
CA GLU A 83 22.34 -6.85 0.44
C GLU A 83 20.97 -6.44 -0.12
N ASP A 84 20.37 -7.24 -1.01
CA ASP A 84 19.03 -7.00 -1.53
C ASP A 84 17.98 -6.99 -0.41
N ARG A 85 18.09 -7.92 0.53
CA ARG A 85 17.21 -7.99 1.71
C ARG A 85 17.34 -6.74 2.57
N GLN A 86 18.57 -6.34 2.89
CA GLN A 86 18.83 -5.13 3.68
C GLN A 86 18.26 -3.88 2.97
N LYS A 87 18.51 -3.75 1.67
CA LYS A 87 17.95 -2.66 0.85
C LYS A 87 16.43 -2.64 0.90
N ALA A 88 15.78 -3.80 0.73
CA ALA A 88 14.33 -3.89 0.75
C ALA A 88 13.73 -3.49 2.11
N TYR A 89 14.38 -3.88 3.22
CA TYR A 89 13.98 -3.45 4.56
C TYR A 89 14.20 -1.94 4.79
N LEU A 90 15.30 -1.38 4.30
CA LEU A 90 15.56 0.05 4.41
C LEU A 90 14.51 0.87 3.67
N ILE A 91 14.11 0.45 2.47
CA ILE A 91 13.04 1.08 1.69
C ILE A 91 11.70 0.94 2.41
N ARG A 92 11.38 -0.24 2.95
CA ARG A 92 10.15 -0.44 3.74
C ARG A 92 10.07 0.51 4.93
N ARG A 93 11.19 0.71 5.64
CA ARG A 93 11.29 1.66 6.75
C ARG A 93 11.09 3.11 6.30
N GLN A 94 11.56 3.50 5.12
CA GLN A 94 11.34 4.84 4.57
C GLN A 94 9.86 5.12 4.34
N TRP A 95 9.13 4.16 3.77
CA TRP A 95 7.68 4.28 3.60
C TRP A 95 6.94 4.41 4.94
N ILE A 96 7.28 3.58 5.93
CA ILE A 96 6.70 3.67 7.28
C ILE A 96 6.93 5.06 7.87
N ARG A 97 8.15 5.60 7.76
CA ARG A 97 8.49 6.95 8.26
C ARG A 97 7.72 8.05 7.54
N LEU A 98 7.55 7.95 6.22
CA LEU A 98 6.77 8.91 5.45
C LEU A 98 5.31 8.94 5.93
N ILE A 99 4.69 7.77 6.07
CA ILE A 99 3.30 7.66 6.54
C ILE A 99 3.17 8.15 7.99
N GLN A 100 4.16 7.87 8.84
CA GLN A 100 4.23 8.40 10.20
C GLN A 100 4.27 9.93 10.21
N GLN A 101 5.15 10.56 9.41
CA GLN A 101 5.23 12.02 9.29
C GLN A 101 3.92 12.65 8.83
N ILE A 102 3.19 11.99 7.94
CA ILE A 102 1.85 12.43 7.54
C ILE A 102 0.88 12.29 8.72
N THR A 103 0.95 11.18 9.45
CA THR A 103 0.04 10.89 10.57
C THR A 103 0.25 11.82 11.77
N ASP A 104 1.46 12.32 11.96
CA ASP A 104 1.84 13.28 13.00
C ASP A 104 1.23 14.67 12.79
N ASN A 105 0.67 14.97 11.60
CA ASN A 105 -0.10 16.20 11.40
C ASN A 105 -1.42 16.14 12.20
N PRO A 106 -1.72 17.13 13.07
CA PRO A 106 -2.91 17.12 13.90
C PRO A 106 -4.22 17.20 13.10
N GLU A 107 -4.20 17.78 11.90
CA GLU A 107 -5.39 18.04 11.09
C GLU A 107 -5.74 16.84 10.20
N SER A 108 -6.82 16.13 10.55
CA SER A 108 -7.26 14.92 9.85
C SER A 108 -7.44 15.07 8.34
N VAL A 109 -7.97 16.21 7.89
CA VAL A 109 -8.16 16.53 6.47
C VAL A 109 -6.82 16.69 5.75
N ASP A 110 -5.85 17.33 6.40
CA ASP A 110 -4.53 17.54 5.80
C ASP A 110 -3.73 16.24 5.75
N ARG A 111 -3.87 15.34 6.75
CA ARG A 111 -3.30 13.98 6.67
C ARG A 111 -3.73 13.26 5.40
N VAL A 112 -5.02 13.28 5.10
CA VAL A 112 -5.57 12.65 3.89
C VAL A 112 -5.05 13.35 2.64
N ARG A 113 -5.09 14.69 2.58
CA ARG A 113 -4.61 15.44 1.41
C ARG A 113 -3.14 15.16 1.13
N MET A 114 -2.30 15.18 2.16
CA MET A 114 -0.88 14.87 2.07
C MET A 114 -0.67 13.45 1.55
N LEU A 115 -1.39 12.47 2.09
CA LEU A 115 -1.32 11.07 1.64
C LEU A 115 -1.72 10.90 0.18
N ILE A 116 -2.85 11.46 -0.23
CA ILE A 116 -3.31 11.42 -1.63
C ILE A 116 -2.29 12.10 -2.56
N ASN A 117 -1.74 13.24 -2.17
CA ASN A 117 -0.70 13.92 -2.93
C ASN A 117 0.57 13.05 -3.07
N GLN A 118 1.01 12.39 -2.00
CA GLN A 118 2.13 11.44 -2.08
C GLN A 118 1.83 10.28 -3.04
N PHE A 119 0.61 9.75 -3.02
CA PHE A 119 0.21 8.69 -3.94
C PHE A 119 0.13 9.18 -5.39
N ASN A 120 -0.40 10.37 -5.66
CA ASN A 120 -0.48 10.97 -7.00
C ASN A 120 0.91 11.34 -7.58
N ASN A 121 1.89 11.62 -6.73
CA ASN A 121 3.28 11.78 -7.17
C ASN A 121 3.87 10.46 -7.70
N TYR A 122 3.33 9.32 -7.24
CA TYR A 122 3.87 7.99 -7.55
C TYR A 122 3.06 7.22 -8.59
N PHE A 123 1.74 7.28 -8.50
CA PHE A 123 0.76 6.59 -9.33
C PHE A 123 -0.06 7.58 -10.15
N ASP A 124 -0.62 7.15 -11.27
CA ASP A 124 -1.58 7.97 -12.00
C ASP A 124 -2.90 8.14 -11.24
N TRP A 125 -3.64 9.19 -11.59
CA TRP A 125 -4.90 9.54 -10.93
C TRP A 125 -5.95 8.43 -11.01
N ARG A 126 -5.95 7.61 -12.07
CA ARG A 126 -6.91 6.50 -12.23
C ARG A 126 -6.64 5.41 -11.20
N THR A 127 -5.36 5.09 -11.01
CA THR A 127 -4.91 4.13 -9.98
C THR A 127 -5.28 4.64 -8.60
N VAL A 128 -4.99 5.90 -8.29
CA VAL A 128 -5.26 6.49 -6.95
C VAL A 128 -6.76 6.61 -6.66
N SER A 129 -7.58 6.96 -7.66
CA SER A 129 -9.04 7.10 -7.49
C SER A 129 -9.76 5.76 -7.28
N GLN A 130 -9.21 4.66 -7.77
CA GLN A 130 -9.78 3.32 -7.59
C GLN A 130 -9.49 2.70 -6.21
N LEU A 131 -8.54 3.25 -5.45
CA LEU A 131 -8.24 2.73 -4.11
C LEU A 131 -9.41 3.01 -3.14
N PRO A 132 -9.79 2.05 -2.27
CA PRO A 132 -10.85 2.26 -1.29
C PRO A 132 -10.53 3.38 -0.31
N ASP A 133 -11.57 4.09 0.14
CA ASP A 133 -11.42 5.12 1.19
C ASP A 133 -10.84 4.50 2.47
N GLU A 134 -11.27 3.29 2.82
CA GLU A 134 -10.80 2.54 3.98
C GLU A 134 -9.29 2.31 3.97
N ALA A 135 -8.70 2.10 2.78
CA ALA A 135 -7.26 1.88 2.67
C ALA A 135 -6.48 3.14 3.07
N PHE A 136 -6.91 4.30 2.58
CA PHE A 136 -6.34 5.59 2.99
C PHE A 136 -6.63 5.89 4.46
N ALA A 137 -7.85 5.64 4.91
CA ALA A 137 -8.25 5.92 6.28
C ALA A 137 -7.38 5.16 7.31
N LEU A 138 -7.16 3.87 7.05
CA LEU A 138 -6.33 3.01 7.90
C LEU A 138 -4.84 3.33 7.86
N MET A 139 -4.34 3.95 6.79
CA MET A 139 -2.93 4.37 6.70
C MET A 139 -2.62 5.61 7.55
N VAL A 140 -3.58 6.55 7.69
CA VAL A 140 -3.36 7.83 8.41
C VAL A 140 -4.30 8.05 9.59
N GLY A 141 -4.97 7.00 10.05
CA GLY A 141 -5.77 7.02 11.28
C GLY A 141 -6.94 8.00 11.23
N VAL A 142 -7.73 7.98 10.14
CA VAL A 142 -8.97 8.76 10.01
C VAL A 142 -10.16 7.86 9.70
N LEU A 143 -11.36 8.44 9.70
CA LEU A 143 -12.56 7.76 9.26
C LEU A 143 -12.64 7.75 7.71
N PRO A 144 -13.16 6.67 7.06
CA PRO A 144 -13.33 6.64 5.62
C PRO A 144 -14.13 7.82 5.07
N GLN A 145 -15.12 8.32 5.82
CA GLN A 145 -15.90 9.50 5.42
C GLN A 145 -15.04 10.77 5.29
N THR A 146 -13.99 10.91 6.11
CA THR A 146 -13.04 12.02 5.98
C THR A 146 -12.30 11.92 4.64
N VAL A 147 -11.93 10.71 4.20
CA VAL A 147 -11.28 10.49 2.91
C VAL A 147 -12.23 10.85 1.76
N GLY A 148 -13.46 10.34 1.79
CA GLY A 148 -14.47 10.64 0.77
C GLY A 148 -14.77 12.14 0.64
N GLN A 149 -14.81 12.88 1.75
CA GLN A 149 -14.99 14.33 1.75
C GLN A 149 -13.81 15.07 1.06
N VAL A 150 -12.57 14.67 1.37
CA VAL A 150 -11.38 15.26 0.74
C VAL A 150 -11.35 14.98 -0.75
N ARG A 151 -11.60 13.73 -1.16
CA ARG A 151 -11.65 13.33 -2.58
C ARG A 151 -12.73 14.09 -3.36
N SER A 152 -13.92 14.25 -2.77
CA SER A 152 -15.01 15.01 -3.38
C SER A 152 -14.64 16.48 -3.62
N ARG A 153 -13.87 17.09 -2.72
CA ARG A 153 -13.38 18.47 -2.88
C ARG A 153 -12.25 18.57 -3.89
N LEU A 154 -11.35 17.59 -3.95
CA LEU A 154 -10.26 17.57 -4.94
C LEU A 154 -10.80 17.44 -6.37
N GLY A 155 -11.79 16.57 -6.60
CA GLY A 155 -12.44 16.42 -7.90
C GLY A 155 -13.34 17.59 -8.32
N GLN A 156 -13.52 18.61 -7.47
CA GLN A 156 -14.18 19.88 -7.82
C GLN A 156 -13.18 20.96 -8.27
N ILE A 157 -11.88 20.69 -8.18
CA ILE A 157 -10.79 21.64 -8.48
C ILE A 157 -10.11 21.32 -9.82
N ASP A 158 -10.45 20.18 -10.44
CA ASP A 158 -10.05 19.77 -11.81
C ASP A 158 -11.17 20.03 -12.83
#